data_AF-A0A2V9BH68-F1
#
_entry.id   AF-A0A2V9BH68-F1
#
_cell.length_a   1.000
_cell.length_b   1.000
_cell.length_c   1.000
_cell.angle_alpha   90.00
_cell.angle_beta   90.00
_cell.angle_gamma   90.00
#
_symmetry.space_group_name_H-M   'P 1'
#
loop_
_entity.id
_entity.type
_entity.pdbx_description
1 polymer ?
#
loop_
_entity_poly.entity_id
_entity_poly.type
_entity_poly.pdbx_seq_one_letter_code
_entity_poly.pdbx_strand_id
1 'polypeptide(L)'
;MVYWPGEGALKLDEFEVYVDPRAEWNQMYHEVWRIQRDFFYDPHWHGLDLTAAEKKYAPFVKAAGGRDDINHLFEEMLGEITVGHMFVGGGDFPKAPEVKGGLLGADYKIANGRYQFARIYNGENWNPDLRAPLTQPGVDVKLGDYLIEVNGVDVRPPAEVYKYFENTAGKQIKIKVSSQPDGRDVREVTVVPVADEFPLRNRAWEEDNRRKVDELSGGKLAYVHVPDTSTGGYLNFNRFYFAQIGKQGAVIDERYNHGG
;
A
#
# COMPACT_ATOMS: atom_id res chain seq x y z
N MET A 1 12.23 32.85 -6.61
CA MET A 1 11.45 33.40 -5.49
C MET A 1 12.27 34.51 -4.88
N VAL A 2 11.72 35.71 -4.79
CA VAL A 2 12.34 36.83 -4.09
C VAL A 2 11.78 36.79 -2.67
N TYR A 3 12.64 36.62 -1.66
CA TYR A 3 12.24 36.63 -0.25
C TYR A 3 12.51 38.03 0.32
N TRP A 4 11.52 38.64 0.95
CA TRP A 4 11.70 39.90 1.69
C TRP A 4 12.42 39.65 3.04
N PRO A 5 13.14 40.63 3.61
CA PRO A 5 13.73 40.50 4.94
C PRO A 5 12.62 40.23 5.98
N GLY A 6 12.62 39.05 6.60
CA GLY A 6 11.56 38.58 7.50
C GLY A 6 10.70 37.43 6.94
N GLU A 7 10.88 37.04 5.68
CA GLU A 7 10.17 35.91 5.03
C GLU A 7 11.00 34.63 4.89
N GLY A 8 12.17 34.57 5.52
CA GLY A 8 13.00 33.36 5.52
C GLY A 8 12.39 32.29 6.42
N ALA A 9 12.25 31.06 5.91
CA ALA A 9 11.92 29.90 6.75
C ALA A 9 12.90 29.83 7.94
N LEU A 10 12.37 29.62 9.15
CA LEU A 10 13.19 29.42 10.34
C LEU A 10 14.09 28.19 10.11
N LYS A 11 15.40 28.35 10.29
CA LYS A 11 16.35 27.25 10.23
C LYS A 11 16.29 26.46 11.54
N LEU A 12 15.52 25.38 11.54
CA LEU A 12 15.34 24.51 12.71
C LEU A 12 16.20 23.23 12.64
N ASP A 13 16.88 22.96 11.52
CA ASP A 13 17.64 21.72 11.32
C ASP A 13 18.82 21.55 12.30
N GLU A 14 19.29 22.65 12.89
CA GLU A 14 20.37 22.67 13.90
C GLU A 14 19.83 22.77 15.35
N PHE A 15 18.51 22.83 15.55
CA PHE A 15 17.93 22.86 16.88
C PHE A 15 17.98 21.47 17.52
N GLU A 16 18.58 21.41 18.70
CA GLU A 16 18.61 20.21 19.52
C GLU A 16 17.66 20.36 20.71
N VAL A 17 16.97 19.28 21.05
CA VAL A 17 16.15 19.17 22.24
C VAL A 17 16.66 18.02 23.10
N TYR A 18 16.66 18.23 24.42
CA TYR A 18 16.93 17.15 25.35
C TYR A 18 15.69 16.28 25.50
N VAL A 19 15.84 14.99 25.29
CA VAL A 19 14.76 13.98 25.32
C VAL A 19 15.12 12.92 26.36
N ASP A 20 14.18 12.64 27.27
CA ASP A 20 14.24 11.49 28.18
C ASP A 20 13.06 10.57 27.84
N PRO A 21 13.27 9.54 27.00
CA PRO A 21 12.19 8.69 26.54
C PRO A 21 11.45 8.00 27.70
N ARG A 22 12.14 7.64 28.80
CA ARG A 22 11.47 6.95 29.91
C ARG A 22 10.55 7.89 30.69
N ALA A 23 10.97 9.14 30.89
CA ALA A 23 10.12 10.15 31.51
C ALA A 23 8.92 10.49 30.60
N GLU A 24 9.16 10.66 29.31
CA GLU A 24 8.13 10.95 28.31
C GLU A 24 7.12 9.81 28.20
N TRP A 25 7.56 8.56 28.07
CA TRP A 25 6.65 7.41 28.00
C TRP A 25 5.79 7.26 29.25
N ASN A 26 6.34 7.55 30.42
CA ASN A 26 5.57 7.56 31.66
C ASN A 26 4.50 8.66 31.65
N GLN A 27 4.83 9.85 31.15
CA GLN A 27 3.86 10.94 30.99
C GLN A 27 2.78 10.57 29.95
N MET A 28 3.19 10.05 28.78
CA MET A 28 2.29 9.64 27.70
C MET A 28 1.30 8.58 28.19
N TYR A 29 1.77 7.60 28.96
CA TYR A 29 0.93 6.56 29.54
C TYR A 29 -0.25 7.15 30.35
N HIS A 30 0.04 8.07 31.26
CA HIS A 30 -1.01 8.74 32.05
C HIS A 30 -1.87 9.67 31.20
N GLU A 31 -1.27 10.33 30.21
CA GLU A 31 -1.99 11.23 29.31
C GLU A 31 -3.01 10.50 28.44
N VAL A 32 -2.67 9.31 27.93
CA VAL A 32 -3.59 8.53 27.11
C VAL A 32 -4.83 8.11 27.92
N TRP A 33 -4.67 7.67 29.17
CA TRP A 33 -5.82 7.41 30.07
C TRP A 33 -6.62 8.67 30.36
N ARG A 34 -5.94 9.81 30.58
CA ARG A 34 -6.60 11.10 30.78
C ARG A 34 -7.43 11.51 29.57
N ILE A 35 -6.91 11.31 28.36
CA ILE A 35 -7.65 11.61 27.11
C ILE A 35 -8.92 10.76 27.03
N GLN A 36 -8.84 9.45 27.32
CA GLN A 36 -10.05 8.61 27.33
C GLN A 36 -11.03 9.02 28.43
N ARG A 37 -10.54 9.35 29.63
CA ARG A 37 -11.39 9.83 30.72
C ARG A 37 -12.16 11.09 30.32
N ASP A 38 -11.49 12.06 29.70
CA ASP A 38 -12.04 13.39 29.48
C ASP A 38 -12.84 13.52 28.17
N PHE A 39 -12.54 12.70 27.16
CA PHE A 39 -13.07 12.89 25.79
C PHE A 39 -13.74 11.66 25.17
N PHE A 40 -13.74 10.50 25.83
CA PHE A 40 -14.46 9.34 25.29
C PHE A 40 -15.96 9.60 25.27
N TYR A 41 -16.63 9.16 24.19
CA TYR A 41 -18.02 9.57 23.94
C TYR A 41 -19.02 9.00 24.96
N ASP A 42 -18.75 7.80 25.49
CA ASP A 42 -19.54 7.22 26.57
C ASP A 42 -18.92 7.64 27.91
N PRO A 43 -19.64 8.41 28.75
CA PRO A 43 -19.12 8.86 30.05
C PRO A 43 -18.81 7.71 31.03
N HIS A 44 -19.17 6.46 30.70
CA HIS A 44 -18.85 5.27 31.49
C HIS A 44 -17.87 4.31 30.79
N TRP A 45 -17.25 4.69 29.66
CA TRP A 45 -16.22 3.90 28.96
C TRP A 45 -16.63 2.45 28.68
N HIS A 46 -17.89 2.24 28.30
CA HIS A 46 -18.50 0.92 28.09
C HIS A 46 -18.46 0.00 29.33
N GLY A 47 -18.38 0.59 30.53
CA GLY A 47 -18.33 -0.11 31.81
C GLY A 47 -16.92 -0.46 32.28
N LEU A 48 -15.86 -0.02 31.59
CA LEU A 48 -14.48 -0.23 32.04
C LEU A 48 -14.15 0.68 33.24
N ASP A 49 -13.62 0.10 34.31
CA ASP A 49 -12.99 0.87 35.39
C ASP A 49 -11.60 1.34 34.94
N LEU A 50 -11.54 2.58 34.43
CA LEU A 50 -10.28 3.17 33.95
C LEU A 50 -9.19 3.23 35.03
N THR A 51 -9.56 3.45 36.30
CA THR A 51 -8.57 3.56 37.38
C THR A 51 -7.94 2.19 37.66
N ALA A 52 -8.77 1.14 37.68
CA ALA A 52 -8.29 -0.22 37.82
C ALA A 52 -7.43 -0.66 36.62
N ALA A 53 -7.86 -0.32 35.40
CA ALA A 53 -7.11 -0.61 34.18
C ALA A 53 -5.76 0.13 34.14
N GLU A 54 -5.75 1.44 34.41
CA GLU A 54 -4.50 2.21 34.50
C GLU A 54 -3.55 1.65 35.57
N LYS A 55 -4.06 1.18 36.71
CA LYS A 55 -3.19 0.54 37.71
C LYS A 55 -2.64 -0.81 37.23
N LYS A 56 -3.45 -1.60 36.51
CA LYS A 56 -3.06 -2.91 35.98
C LYS A 56 -1.88 -2.79 35.01
N TYR A 57 -1.88 -1.78 34.14
CA TYR A 57 -0.86 -1.65 33.08
C TYR A 57 0.38 -0.83 33.48
N ALA A 58 0.31 -0.01 34.54
CA ALA A 58 1.40 0.88 34.96
C ALA A 58 2.78 0.19 35.17
N PRO A 59 2.88 -1.06 35.69
CA PRO A 59 4.17 -1.72 35.85
C PRO A 59 4.91 -1.97 34.52
N PHE A 60 4.19 -2.14 33.40
CA PHE A 60 4.79 -2.48 32.11
C PHE A 60 5.48 -1.30 31.44
N VAL A 61 5.06 -0.06 31.73
CA VAL A 61 5.68 1.17 31.19
C VAL A 61 7.19 1.20 31.50
N LYS A 62 7.58 0.76 32.69
CA LYS A 62 8.98 0.74 33.13
C LYS A 62 9.81 -0.29 32.38
N ALA A 63 9.18 -1.35 31.88
CA ALA A 63 9.83 -2.43 31.16
C ALA A 63 10.05 -2.13 29.67
N ALA A 64 9.42 -1.07 29.13
CA ALA A 64 9.57 -0.68 27.74
C ALA A 64 11.05 -0.39 27.40
N GLY A 65 11.48 -0.95 26.26
CA GLY A 65 12.79 -0.76 25.65
C GLY A 65 12.74 0.17 24.44
N GLY A 66 11.57 0.43 23.86
CA GLY A 66 11.41 1.33 22.72
C GLY A 66 9.99 1.88 22.56
N ARG A 67 9.84 2.80 21.59
CA ARG A 67 8.55 3.40 21.25
C ARG A 67 7.49 2.38 20.84
N ASP A 68 7.91 1.28 20.22
CA ASP A 68 7.03 0.19 19.78
C ASP A 68 6.43 -0.57 20.97
N ASP A 69 7.22 -0.85 22.02
CA ASP A 69 6.72 -1.47 23.25
C ASP A 69 5.63 -0.62 23.92
N ILE A 70 5.78 0.70 23.86
CA ILE A 70 4.79 1.64 24.39
C ILE A 70 3.51 1.65 23.54
N ASN A 71 3.60 1.59 22.21
CA ASN A 71 2.41 1.44 21.37
C ASN A 71 1.71 0.13 21.63
N HIS A 72 2.45 -0.98 21.73
CA HIS A 72 1.87 -2.27 22.05
C HIS A 72 1.15 -2.24 23.42
N LEU A 73 1.77 -1.61 24.42
CA LEU A 73 1.12 -1.41 25.72
C LEU A 73 -0.18 -0.60 25.60
N PHE A 74 -0.20 0.46 24.79
CA PHE A 74 -1.39 1.27 24.57
C PHE A 74 -2.49 0.49 23.82
N GLU A 75 -2.14 -0.33 22.84
CA GLU A 75 -3.10 -1.22 22.15
C GLU A 75 -3.76 -2.19 23.13
N GLU A 76 -2.96 -2.87 23.94
CA GLU A 76 -3.47 -3.82 24.93
C GLU A 76 -4.36 -3.15 25.98
N MET A 77 -3.97 -1.97 26.45
CA MET A 77 -4.69 -1.29 27.53
C MET A 77 -5.99 -0.62 27.04
N LEU A 78 -5.95 0.04 25.87
CA LEU A 78 -7.11 0.72 25.31
C LEU A 78 -8.08 -0.25 24.65
N GLY A 79 -7.61 -1.43 24.23
CA GLY A 79 -8.44 -2.52 23.73
C GLY A 79 -9.52 -2.96 24.73
N GLU A 80 -9.29 -2.78 26.04
CA GLU A 80 -10.28 -3.09 27.07
C GLU A 80 -11.53 -2.21 27.02
N ILE A 81 -11.50 -1.04 26.36
CA ILE A 81 -12.67 -0.18 26.16
C ILE A 81 -13.63 -0.78 25.11
N THR A 82 -13.15 -1.70 24.27
CA THR A 82 -13.95 -2.44 23.26
C THR A 82 -14.71 -1.51 22.31
N VAL A 83 -13.97 -0.70 21.56
CA VAL A 83 -14.55 0.31 20.65
C VAL A 83 -13.79 0.35 19.33
N GLY A 84 -14.51 0.61 18.22
CA GLY A 84 -13.88 0.92 16.94
C GLY A 84 -13.19 2.29 16.98
N HIS A 85 -12.32 2.57 16.00
CA HIS A 85 -11.60 3.86 15.88
C HIS A 85 -10.72 4.25 17.08
N MET A 86 -10.38 3.28 17.94
CA MET A 86 -9.32 3.44 18.94
C MET A 86 -7.97 3.10 18.29
N PHE A 87 -7.39 4.07 17.59
CA PHE A 87 -6.13 3.88 16.88
C PHE A 87 -4.95 4.25 17.76
N VAL A 88 -3.94 3.39 17.76
CA VAL A 88 -2.64 3.63 18.37
C VAL A 88 -1.58 3.52 17.29
N GLY A 89 -0.63 4.45 17.26
CA GLY A 89 0.44 4.43 16.27
C GLY A 89 1.35 5.64 16.34
N GLY A 90 2.36 5.64 15.48
CA GLY A 90 3.29 6.77 15.33
C GLY A 90 4.24 6.96 16.51
N GLY A 91 4.93 8.09 16.49
CA GLY A 91 6.04 8.41 17.38
C GLY A 91 7.41 8.12 16.77
N ASP A 92 8.45 8.26 17.59
CA ASP A 92 9.83 8.15 17.14
C ASP A 92 10.30 6.70 17.09
N PHE A 93 10.35 6.17 15.87
CA PHE A 93 10.90 4.85 15.58
C PHE A 93 12.23 4.97 14.85
N PRO A 94 13.21 4.10 15.17
CA PRO A 94 14.37 3.95 14.31
C PRO A 94 13.91 3.42 12.95
N LYS A 95 14.12 4.20 11.88
CA LYS A 95 13.85 3.76 10.51
C LYS A 95 15.11 3.13 9.92
N ALA A 96 15.03 1.84 9.58
CA ALA A 96 16.07 1.20 8.80
C ALA A 96 16.05 1.75 7.35
N PRO A 97 17.21 1.87 6.68
CA PRO A 97 17.24 2.15 5.25
C PRO A 97 16.50 1.06 4.47
N GLU A 98 15.54 1.46 3.64
CA GLU A 98 14.78 0.53 2.81
C GLU A 98 15.41 0.41 1.42
N VAL A 99 15.65 -0.83 0.97
CA VAL A 99 16.05 -1.12 -0.41
C VAL A 99 14.80 -1.50 -1.20
N LYS A 100 14.30 -0.59 -2.02
CA LYS A 100 13.08 -0.84 -2.81
C LYS A 100 13.35 -1.82 -3.95
N GLY A 101 12.66 -2.96 -3.93
CA GLY A 101 12.59 -3.89 -5.06
C GLY A 101 11.72 -3.34 -6.20
N GLY A 102 12.06 -3.70 -7.43
CA GLY A 102 11.29 -3.33 -8.61
C GLY A 102 10.26 -4.40 -8.99
N LEU A 103 9.10 -3.94 -9.45
CA LEU A 103 7.97 -4.77 -9.87
C LEU A 103 7.57 -4.42 -11.31
N LEU A 104 7.16 -5.40 -12.11
CA LEU A 104 6.95 -5.24 -13.57
C LEU A 104 5.48 -5.06 -14.00
N GLY A 105 4.55 -5.04 -13.07
CA GLY A 105 3.12 -5.14 -13.32
C GLY A 105 2.75 -6.51 -13.87
N ALA A 106 3.20 -7.61 -13.25
CA ALA A 106 2.93 -8.95 -13.78
C ALA A 106 2.81 -10.06 -12.73
N ASP A 107 2.09 -11.11 -13.09
CA ASP A 107 2.13 -12.40 -12.40
C ASP A 107 2.99 -13.38 -13.17
N TYR A 108 3.67 -14.26 -12.44
CA TYR A 108 4.56 -15.28 -13.00
C TYR A 108 4.08 -16.68 -12.62
N LYS A 109 4.34 -17.66 -13.48
CA LYS A 109 4.27 -19.08 -13.13
C LYS A 109 5.55 -19.78 -13.58
N ILE A 110 5.92 -20.85 -12.89
CA ILE A 110 7.03 -21.70 -13.32
C ILE A 110 6.51 -22.65 -14.41
N ALA A 111 7.11 -22.60 -15.59
CA ALA A 111 6.83 -23.50 -16.70
C ALA A 111 8.13 -23.82 -17.44
N ASN A 112 8.34 -25.08 -17.79
CA ASN A 112 9.52 -25.53 -18.56
C ASN A 112 10.86 -25.07 -17.97
N GLY A 113 10.98 -25.04 -16.63
CA GLY A 113 12.19 -24.61 -15.94
C GLY A 113 12.47 -23.10 -15.97
N ARG A 114 11.49 -22.27 -16.35
CA ARG A 114 11.58 -20.81 -16.46
C ARG A 114 10.40 -20.12 -15.79
N TYR A 115 10.54 -18.82 -15.53
CA TYR A 115 9.41 -17.96 -15.16
C TYR A 115 8.70 -17.48 -16.42
N GLN A 116 7.42 -17.83 -16.56
CA GLN A 116 6.55 -17.42 -17.64
C GLN A 116 5.57 -16.36 -17.15
N PHE A 117 5.35 -15.29 -17.92
CA PHE A 117 4.33 -14.29 -17.62
C PHE A 117 2.94 -14.93 -17.69
N ALA A 118 2.28 -15.04 -16.54
CA ALA A 118 0.96 -15.63 -16.36
C ALA A 118 -0.16 -14.58 -16.42
N ARG A 119 0.17 -13.32 -16.13
CA ARG A 119 -0.68 -12.15 -16.33
C ARG A 119 0.20 -10.92 -16.51
N ILE A 120 -0.18 -10.04 -17.41
CA ILE A 120 0.44 -8.72 -17.55
C ILE A 120 -0.64 -7.70 -17.23
N TYR A 121 -0.43 -6.92 -16.18
CA TYR A 121 -1.34 -5.87 -15.79
C TYR A 121 -1.15 -4.69 -16.73
N ASN A 122 -2.27 -4.16 -17.22
CA ASN A 122 -2.25 -2.97 -18.05
C ASN A 122 -2.29 -1.72 -17.18
N GLY A 123 -1.66 -0.66 -17.68
CA GLY A 123 -1.75 0.68 -17.13
C GLY A 123 -2.56 1.55 -18.07
N GLU A 124 -3.22 2.56 -17.51
CA GLU A 124 -3.58 3.73 -18.30
C GLU A 124 -2.28 4.51 -18.50
N ASN A 125 -1.36 4.09 -19.39
CA ASN A 125 0.02 4.64 -19.42
C ASN A 125 0.11 6.17 -19.69
N TRP A 126 -1.00 6.84 -20.01
CA TRP A 126 -1.15 8.29 -20.02
C TRP A 126 -1.36 8.92 -18.63
N ASN A 127 -1.82 8.12 -17.67
CA ASN A 127 -1.95 8.44 -16.25
C ASN A 127 -0.57 8.24 -15.59
N PRO A 128 0.05 9.32 -15.07
CA PRO A 128 1.38 9.24 -14.48
C PRO A 128 1.45 8.30 -13.27
N ASP A 129 0.31 8.05 -12.61
CA ASP A 129 0.19 7.27 -11.38
C ASP A 129 -0.15 5.80 -11.62
N LEU A 130 -0.40 5.41 -12.88
CA LEU A 130 -0.79 4.04 -13.25
C LEU A 130 0.09 3.48 -14.39
N ARG A 131 1.40 3.54 -14.19
CA ARG A 131 2.39 3.06 -15.18
C ARG A 131 2.57 1.55 -15.06
N ALA A 132 2.26 0.83 -16.13
CA ALA A 132 2.55 -0.61 -16.22
C ALA A 132 3.86 -0.82 -17.00
N PRO A 133 4.94 -1.29 -16.35
CA PRO A 133 6.27 -1.40 -16.97
C PRO A 133 6.29 -2.18 -18.29
N LEU A 134 5.52 -3.27 -18.39
CA LEU A 134 5.54 -4.16 -19.55
C LEU A 134 4.64 -3.74 -20.72
N THR A 135 3.80 -2.73 -20.54
CA THR A 135 2.87 -2.26 -21.59
C THR A 135 3.29 -0.92 -22.20
N GLN A 136 4.48 -0.44 -21.84
CA GLN A 136 5.04 0.77 -22.45
C GLN A 136 5.34 0.54 -23.94
N PRO A 137 5.22 1.59 -24.77
CA PRO A 137 5.59 1.51 -26.17
C PRO A 137 7.01 0.95 -26.36
N GLY A 138 7.15 -0.07 -27.20
CA GLY A 138 8.44 -0.70 -27.52
C GLY A 138 8.85 -1.88 -26.63
N VAL A 139 8.12 -2.19 -25.55
CA VAL A 139 8.43 -3.37 -24.71
C VAL A 139 7.89 -4.68 -25.35
N ASP A 140 6.71 -4.64 -25.99
CA ASP A 140 6.08 -5.79 -26.69
C ASP A 140 6.19 -7.13 -25.94
N VAL A 141 6.00 -7.14 -24.61
CA VAL A 141 5.97 -8.37 -23.79
C VAL A 141 4.55 -8.93 -23.80
N LYS A 142 4.41 -10.22 -24.08
CA LYS A 142 3.12 -10.89 -24.28
C LYS A 142 2.90 -11.94 -23.20
N LEU A 143 1.62 -12.19 -22.94
CA LEU A 143 1.20 -13.29 -22.08
C LEU A 143 1.79 -14.60 -22.61
N GLY A 144 2.42 -15.39 -21.73
CA GLY A 144 3.08 -16.64 -22.12
C GLY A 144 4.55 -16.51 -22.52
N ASP A 145 5.10 -15.30 -22.66
CA ASP A 145 6.54 -15.15 -22.78
C ASP A 145 7.27 -15.56 -21.49
N TYR A 146 8.55 -15.89 -21.61
CA TYR A 146 9.44 -16.23 -20.52
C TYR A 146 10.37 -15.07 -20.21
N LEU A 147 10.56 -14.79 -18.91
CA LEU A 147 11.61 -13.90 -18.43
C LEU A 147 12.93 -14.68 -18.40
N ILE A 148 13.87 -14.28 -19.25
CA ILE A 148 15.15 -14.98 -19.48
C ILE A 148 16.26 -14.35 -18.65
N GLU A 149 16.42 -13.03 -18.71
CA GLU A 149 17.44 -12.32 -17.94
C GLU A 149 16.90 -11.00 -17.37
N VAL A 150 17.49 -10.57 -16.26
CA VAL A 150 17.33 -9.23 -15.68
C VAL A 150 18.73 -8.66 -15.44
N ASN A 151 19.05 -7.52 -16.06
CA ASN A 151 20.37 -6.88 -16.03
C ASN A 151 21.54 -7.85 -16.34
N GLY A 152 21.34 -8.73 -17.33
CA GLY A 152 22.34 -9.70 -17.77
C GLY A 152 22.46 -10.94 -16.88
N VAL A 153 21.64 -11.05 -15.83
CA VAL A 153 21.62 -12.23 -14.94
C VAL A 153 20.50 -13.16 -15.37
N ASP A 154 20.83 -14.44 -15.61
CA ASP A 154 19.88 -15.48 -16.00
C ASP A 154 18.87 -15.75 -14.86
N VAL A 155 17.58 -15.64 -15.21
CA VAL A 155 16.45 -15.81 -14.30
C VAL A 155 15.91 -17.23 -14.41
N ARG A 156 16.08 -18.00 -13.33
CA ARG A 156 15.61 -19.39 -13.25
C ARG A 156 15.15 -19.77 -11.83
N PRO A 157 14.08 -20.58 -11.71
CA PRO A 157 13.78 -21.29 -10.48
C PRO A 157 14.91 -22.23 -10.05
N PRO A 158 15.03 -22.59 -8.76
CA PRO A 158 14.11 -22.27 -7.66
C PRO A 158 14.35 -20.89 -7.04
N ALA A 159 15.28 -20.09 -7.58
CA ALA A 159 15.53 -18.76 -7.07
C ALA A 159 14.29 -17.87 -7.27
N GLU A 160 13.90 -17.16 -6.21
CA GLU A 160 12.78 -16.23 -6.21
C GLU A 160 12.99 -15.14 -7.30
N VAL A 161 11.92 -14.83 -8.07
CA VAL A 161 11.98 -13.95 -9.26
C VAL A 161 12.24 -12.48 -8.93
N TYR A 162 11.67 -11.96 -7.85
CA TYR A 162 11.84 -10.59 -7.38
C TYR A 162 13.25 -10.32 -6.84
N LYS A 163 14.02 -11.34 -6.45
CA LYS A 163 15.43 -11.15 -6.04
C LYS A 163 16.26 -10.42 -7.12
N TYR A 164 15.94 -10.66 -8.39
CA TYR A 164 16.65 -10.08 -9.52
C TYR A 164 16.34 -8.59 -9.73
N PHE A 165 15.34 -8.07 -9.01
CA PHE A 165 14.87 -6.70 -9.10
C PHE A 165 15.21 -5.88 -7.83
N GLU A 166 16.06 -6.39 -6.94
CA GLU A 166 16.51 -5.63 -5.77
C GLU A 166 17.12 -4.28 -6.18
N ASN A 167 16.70 -3.20 -5.51
CA ASN A 167 17.17 -1.83 -5.77
C ASN A 167 16.92 -1.32 -7.21
N THR A 168 15.94 -1.89 -7.94
CA THR A 168 15.63 -1.49 -9.33
C THR A 168 14.41 -0.58 -9.48
N ALA A 169 13.63 -0.38 -8.41
CA ALA A 169 12.46 0.50 -8.45
C ALA A 169 12.80 1.90 -8.96
N GLY A 170 12.04 2.39 -9.95
CA GLY A 170 12.23 3.71 -10.55
C GLY A 170 13.49 3.85 -11.43
N LYS A 171 14.28 2.80 -11.62
CA LYS A 171 15.51 2.81 -12.42
C LYS A 171 15.28 2.08 -13.74
N GLN A 172 15.88 2.59 -14.81
CA GLN A 172 15.90 1.87 -16.08
C GLN A 172 16.75 0.61 -15.93
N ILE A 173 16.15 -0.53 -16.27
CA ILE A 173 16.83 -1.83 -16.31
C ILE A 173 16.58 -2.49 -17.66
N LYS A 174 17.44 -3.45 -17.98
CA LYS A 174 17.27 -4.32 -19.16
C LYS A 174 16.70 -5.65 -18.73
N ILE A 175 15.65 -6.11 -19.40
CA ILE A 175 15.17 -7.48 -19.29
C ILE A 175 15.27 -8.15 -20.65
N LYS A 176 15.55 -9.45 -20.64
CA LYS A 176 15.42 -10.30 -21.83
C LYS A 176 14.21 -11.19 -21.68
N VAL A 177 13.39 -11.23 -22.73
CA VAL A 177 12.20 -12.06 -22.80
C VAL A 177 12.20 -12.89 -24.08
N SER A 178 11.50 -14.02 -24.09
CA SER A 178 11.46 -14.95 -25.23
C SER A 178 10.12 -15.68 -25.25
N SER A 179 9.59 -16.00 -26.44
CA SER A 179 8.39 -16.84 -26.51
C SER A 179 8.72 -18.32 -26.22
N GLN A 180 10.00 -18.68 -26.25
CA GLN A 180 10.52 -20.02 -26.01
C GLN A 180 11.29 -20.10 -24.68
N PRO A 181 11.16 -21.18 -23.89
CA PRO A 181 11.85 -21.32 -22.62
C PRO A 181 13.38 -21.46 -22.77
N ASP A 182 13.84 -21.86 -23.95
CA ASP A 182 15.27 -22.00 -24.29
C ASP A 182 15.93 -20.70 -24.77
N GLY A 183 15.17 -19.61 -24.93
CA GLY A 183 15.70 -18.31 -25.34
C GLY A 183 16.04 -18.17 -26.82
N ARG A 184 15.58 -19.08 -27.70
CA ARG A 184 15.92 -19.03 -29.14
C ARG A 184 15.49 -17.76 -29.86
N ASP A 185 14.43 -17.10 -29.39
CA ASP A 185 13.89 -15.85 -29.96
C ASP A 185 13.97 -14.68 -28.96
N VAL A 186 15.07 -14.62 -28.22
CA VAL A 186 15.27 -13.62 -27.18
C VAL A 186 15.24 -12.19 -27.74
N ARG A 187 14.52 -11.31 -27.05
CA ARG A 187 14.54 -9.87 -27.27
C ARG A 187 14.88 -9.16 -25.97
N GLU A 188 15.72 -8.14 -26.07
CA GLU A 188 16.09 -7.28 -24.95
C GLU A 188 15.24 -6.02 -24.99
N VAL A 189 14.66 -5.66 -23.84
CA VAL A 189 13.82 -4.47 -23.70
C VAL A 189 14.18 -3.72 -22.43
N THR A 190 14.09 -2.39 -22.50
CA THR A 190 14.32 -1.51 -21.36
C THR A 190 12.99 -1.22 -20.68
N VAL A 191 12.94 -1.40 -19.36
CA VAL A 191 11.75 -1.12 -18.53
C VAL A 191 12.13 -0.29 -17.32
N VAL A 192 11.15 0.40 -16.73
CA VAL A 192 11.28 1.07 -15.43
C VAL A 192 10.33 0.38 -14.46
N PRO A 193 10.83 -0.49 -13.58
CA PRO A 193 10.01 -1.18 -12.59
C PRO A 193 9.39 -0.18 -11.61
N VAL A 194 8.17 -0.47 -11.16
CA VAL A 194 7.49 0.31 -10.12
C VAL A 194 7.85 -0.22 -8.73
N ALA A 195 7.78 0.64 -7.72
CA ALA A 195 8.01 0.24 -6.33
C ALA A 195 6.79 -0.47 -5.70
N ASP A 196 5.61 -0.26 -6.30
CA ASP A 196 4.33 -0.80 -5.85
C ASP A 196 3.43 -1.11 -7.06
N GLU A 197 2.84 -2.30 -7.08
CA GLU A 197 1.88 -2.75 -8.11
C GLU A 197 0.43 -2.68 -7.64
N PHE A 198 0.15 -2.30 -6.38
CA PHE A 198 -1.21 -2.24 -5.86
C PHE A 198 -2.15 -1.40 -6.77
N PRO A 199 -1.77 -0.21 -7.27
CA PRO A 199 -2.64 0.54 -8.19
C PRO A 199 -2.98 -0.23 -9.47
N LEU A 200 -2.01 -0.92 -10.08
CA LEU A 200 -2.20 -1.71 -11.30
C LEU A 200 -3.13 -2.90 -11.06
N ARG A 201 -2.90 -3.61 -9.95
CA ARG A 201 -3.67 -4.78 -9.55
C ARG A 201 -5.10 -4.41 -9.17
N ASN A 202 -5.26 -3.33 -8.40
CA ASN A 202 -6.56 -2.82 -8.01
C ASN A 202 -7.38 -2.39 -9.23
N ARG A 203 -6.79 -1.59 -10.14
CA ARG A 203 -7.47 -1.18 -11.38
C ARG A 203 -7.90 -2.38 -12.22
N ALA A 204 -7.04 -3.38 -12.33
CA ALA A 204 -7.35 -4.59 -13.08
C ALA A 204 -8.47 -5.42 -12.44
N TRP A 205 -8.50 -5.50 -11.10
CA TRP A 205 -9.58 -6.16 -10.35
C TRP A 205 -10.93 -5.45 -10.56
N GLU A 206 -10.97 -4.12 -10.49
CA GLU A 206 -12.19 -3.34 -10.76
C GLU A 206 -12.69 -3.56 -12.19
N GLU A 207 -11.81 -3.48 -13.18
CA GLU A 207 -12.16 -3.68 -14.59
C GLU A 207 -12.56 -5.12 -14.91
N ASP A 208 -11.93 -6.12 -14.27
CA ASP A 208 -12.31 -7.53 -14.41
C ASP A 208 -13.72 -7.76 -13.85
N ASN A 209 -14.04 -7.21 -12.68
CA ASN A 209 -15.38 -7.30 -12.12
C ASN A 209 -16.40 -6.57 -12.99
N ARG A 210 -16.06 -5.39 -13.52
CA ARG A 210 -16.93 -4.67 -14.46
C ARG A 210 -17.24 -5.50 -15.70
N ARG A 211 -16.22 -6.10 -16.33
CA ARG A 211 -16.40 -7.01 -17.48
C ARG A 211 -17.26 -8.21 -17.12
N LYS A 212 -17.03 -8.82 -15.96
CA LYS A 212 -17.80 -9.98 -15.48
C LYS A 212 -19.28 -9.64 -15.27
N VAL A 213 -19.59 -8.48 -14.67
CA VAL A 213 -20.98 -8.04 -14.50
C VAL A 213 -21.63 -7.74 -15.85
N ASP A 214 -20.92 -7.09 -16.76
CA ASP A 214 -21.41 -6.83 -18.12
C ASP A 214 -21.72 -8.13 -18.86
N GLU A 215 -20.81 -9.11 -18.84
CA GLU A 215 -21.00 -10.43 -19.46
C GLU A 215 -22.19 -11.19 -18.85
N LEU A 216 -22.22 -11.35 -17.52
CA LEU A 216 -23.25 -12.14 -16.84
C LEU A 216 -24.64 -11.51 -16.93
N SER A 217 -24.72 -10.18 -17.02
CA SER A 217 -26.00 -9.48 -17.17
C SER A 217 -26.47 -9.34 -18.62
N GLY A 218 -25.65 -9.76 -19.60
CA GLY A 218 -25.90 -9.48 -21.02
C GLY A 218 -25.92 -7.98 -21.32
N GLY A 219 -25.03 -7.23 -20.66
CA GLY A 219 -24.88 -5.79 -20.81
C GLY A 219 -25.96 -4.96 -20.13
N LYS A 220 -26.72 -5.51 -19.18
CA LYS A 220 -27.85 -4.82 -18.53
C LYS A 220 -27.49 -4.15 -17.20
N LEU A 221 -26.43 -4.58 -16.53
CA LEU A 221 -26.03 -4.02 -15.23
C LEU A 221 -24.72 -3.24 -15.36
N ALA A 222 -24.65 -2.11 -14.65
CA ALA A 222 -23.42 -1.39 -14.38
C ALA A 222 -22.68 -2.04 -13.19
N TYR A 223 -21.37 -1.81 -13.11
CA TYR A 223 -20.57 -2.12 -11.91
C TYR A 223 -19.76 -0.91 -11.50
N VAL A 224 -19.74 -0.64 -10.19
CA VAL A 224 -18.99 0.45 -9.57
C VAL A 224 -18.41 -0.06 -8.26
N HIS A 225 -17.10 0.08 -8.08
CA HIS A 225 -16.44 -0.15 -6.80
C HIS A 225 -16.26 1.18 -6.07
N VAL A 226 -16.59 1.22 -4.79
CA VAL A 226 -16.47 2.42 -3.94
C VAL A 226 -15.46 2.11 -2.82
N PRO A 227 -14.17 2.46 -3.00
CA PRO A 227 -13.09 2.03 -2.10
C PRO A 227 -13.07 2.71 -0.73
N ASP A 228 -13.72 3.86 -0.59
CA ASP A 228 -13.80 4.65 0.65
C ASP A 228 -15.04 5.55 0.62
N THR A 229 -15.35 6.20 1.73
CA THR A 229 -16.41 7.22 1.83
C THR A 229 -15.87 8.65 1.78
N SER A 230 -14.65 8.81 1.24
CA SER A 230 -13.94 10.07 1.09
C SER A 230 -13.75 10.42 -0.39
N THR A 231 -12.65 11.09 -0.73
CA THR A 231 -12.37 11.59 -2.07
C THR A 231 -12.14 10.46 -3.09
N GLY A 232 -11.51 9.36 -2.69
CA GLY A 232 -11.24 8.23 -3.60
C GLY A 232 -12.53 7.56 -4.05
N GLY A 233 -13.44 7.29 -3.12
CA GLY A 233 -14.78 6.80 -3.36
C GLY A 233 -15.60 7.71 -4.25
N TYR A 234 -15.61 9.01 -3.95
CA TYR A 234 -16.29 10.01 -4.77
C TYR A 234 -15.79 10.00 -6.22
N LEU A 235 -14.46 10.04 -6.43
CA LEU A 235 -13.87 10.04 -7.76
C LEU A 235 -14.15 8.74 -8.52
N ASN A 236 -14.02 7.59 -7.86
CA ASN A 236 -14.24 6.29 -8.49
C ASN A 236 -15.71 6.07 -8.86
N PHE A 237 -16.63 6.43 -7.95
CA PHE A 237 -18.06 6.39 -8.24
C PHE A 237 -18.40 7.24 -9.45
N ASN A 238 -17.96 8.50 -9.50
CA ASN A 238 -18.24 9.39 -10.63
C ASN A 238 -17.67 8.83 -11.95
N ARG A 239 -16.43 8.32 -11.92
CA ARG A 239 -15.76 7.75 -13.09
C ARG A 239 -16.54 6.58 -13.68
N PHE A 240 -16.99 5.65 -12.84
CA PHE A 240 -17.60 4.40 -13.31
C PHE A 240 -19.12 4.48 -13.48
N TYR A 241 -19.82 5.14 -12.57
CA TYR A 241 -21.27 5.21 -12.59
C TYR A 241 -21.77 5.99 -13.81
N PHE A 242 -21.23 7.20 -14.04
CA PHE A 242 -21.72 8.06 -15.10
C PHE A 242 -21.42 7.54 -16.51
N ALA A 243 -20.38 6.73 -16.66
CA ALA A 243 -20.08 6.02 -17.91
C ALA A 243 -21.11 4.91 -18.26
N GLN A 244 -22.02 4.58 -17.34
CA GLN A 244 -22.91 3.41 -17.43
C GLN A 244 -24.39 3.72 -17.17
N ILE A 245 -24.82 4.99 -17.18
CA ILE A 245 -26.20 5.42 -16.82
C ILE A 245 -27.32 4.87 -17.70
N GLY A 246 -27.00 4.30 -18.86
CA GLY A 246 -27.98 3.65 -19.76
C GLY A 246 -28.29 2.19 -19.42
N LYS A 247 -27.65 1.64 -18.39
CA LYS A 247 -27.89 0.26 -17.91
C LYS A 247 -29.19 0.21 -17.09
N GLN A 248 -29.80 -0.97 -16.99
CA GLN A 248 -31.08 -1.19 -16.30
C GLN A 248 -30.96 -1.21 -14.76
N GLY A 249 -29.75 -1.39 -14.24
CA GLY A 249 -29.43 -1.38 -12.82
C GLY A 249 -27.92 -1.32 -12.59
N ALA A 250 -27.50 -1.28 -11.32
CA ALA A 250 -26.08 -1.20 -10.96
C ALA A 250 -25.75 -2.12 -9.77
N VAL A 251 -24.57 -2.74 -9.82
CA VAL A 251 -23.91 -3.36 -8.67
C VAL A 251 -22.97 -2.31 -8.07
N ILE A 252 -23.30 -1.84 -6.87
CA ILE A 252 -22.44 -0.96 -6.07
C ILE A 252 -21.67 -1.85 -5.09
N ASP A 253 -20.38 -2.00 -5.33
CA ASP A 253 -19.49 -2.85 -4.55
C ASP A 253 -18.71 -2.01 -3.54
N GLU A 254 -19.05 -2.16 -2.26
CA GLU A 254 -18.35 -1.52 -1.13
C GLU A 254 -17.47 -2.50 -0.36
N ARG A 255 -17.18 -3.69 -0.93
CA ARG A 255 -16.23 -4.60 -0.29
C ARG A 255 -14.86 -3.91 -0.20
N TYR A 256 -14.21 -4.07 0.95
CA TYR A 256 -12.95 -3.41 1.28
C TYR A 256 -13.04 -1.87 1.35
N ASN A 257 -14.25 -1.30 1.39
CA ASN A 257 -14.42 0.11 1.73
C ASN A 257 -13.89 0.35 3.15
N HIS A 258 -12.91 1.24 3.27
CA HIS A 258 -12.21 1.49 4.54
C HIS A 258 -12.76 2.69 5.31
N GLY A 259 -13.95 3.17 4.96
CA GLY A 259 -14.56 4.35 5.57
C GLY A 259 -13.92 5.64 5.07
N GLY A 260 -13.86 6.66 5.93
CA GLY A 260 -13.32 7.98 5.61
C GLY A 260 -13.28 8.88 6.82
#